data_AF-A0A934C6E0-F1
#
_entry.id   AF-A0A934C6E0-F1
#
_cell.length_a   1.000
_cell.length_b   1.000
_cell.length_c   1.000
_cell.angle_alpha   90.00
_cell.angle_beta   90.00
_cell.angle_gamma   90.00
#
_symmetry.space_group_name_H-M   'P 1'
#
loop_
_entity.id
_entity.type
_entity.pdbx_description
1 polymer ?
#
loop_
_entity_poly.entity_id
_entity_poly.type
_entity_poly.pdbx_seq_one_letter_code
_entity_poly.pdbx_strand_id
1 'polypeptide(L)'
;MRFRRAFSAAGLGALLAVLPTALAKGPPPTKLDLPPPLQVARQISAEELLKSAQLLLPKGAFLGPLLDARYAVIRHDWLARRFVPFYRLAVADLRDAADGGGTEGADCDDFCMFLRHMAGLAGMLGGSAQPSAAKVIVFQDRAFSGVGRTRERHAVGLFLTDKGWYVLEPQTAADLVPLETYANKNGIQYISFH
;
A
#
# COMPACT_ATOMS: atom_id res chain seq x y z
N MET A 1 16.50 84.87 -23.31
CA MET A 1 15.89 84.20 -24.49
C MET A 1 15.02 83.06 -23.99
N ARG A 2 13.80 82.97 -24.53
CA ARG A 2 12.74 82.02 -24.19
C ARG A 2 13.20 80.57 -24.35
N PHE A 3 12.76 79.67 -23.48
CA PHE A 3 12.18 78.38 -23.89
C PHE A 3 11.27 77.83 -22.78
N ARG A 4 9.96 77.89 -23.05
CA ARG A 4 8.92 77.13 -22.34
C ARG A 4 9.08 75.65 -22.70
N ARG A 5 9.06 74.75 -21.72
CA ARG A 5 8.70 73.35 -21.94
C ARG A 5 7.64 72.95 -20.91
N ALA A 6 6.43 72.71 -21.42
CA ALA A 6 5.33 72.11 -20.72
C ALA A 6 5.67 70.63 -20.47
N PHE A 7 5.52 70.16 -19.24
CA PHE A 7 5.44 68.74 -18.95
C PHE A 7 3.97 68.38 -18.72
N SER A 8 3.44 67.57 -19.62
CA SER A 8 2.11 66.98 -19.52
C SER A 8 2.08 66.00 -18.35
N ALA A 9 1.15 66.20 -17.42
CA ALA A 9 0.79 65.22 -16.42
C ALA A 9 0.02 64.07 -17.08
N ALA A 10 0.69 62.95 -17.32
CA ALA A 10 0.04 61.69 -17.66
C ALA A 10 -0.14 60.90 -16.36
N GLY A 11 -1.34 60.93 -15.80
CA GLY A 11 -1.72 60.09 -14.67
C GLY A 11 -1.83 58.64 -15.12
N LEU A 12 -0.91 57.79 -14.65
CA LEU A 12 -1.07 56.34 -14.71
C LEU A 12 -1.99 55.91 -13.56
N GLY A 13 -3.29 55.78 -13.85
CA GLY A 13 -4.21 55.02 -12.99
C GLY A 13 -3.95 53.53 -13.21
N ALA A 14 -3.13 52.91 -12.38
CA ALA A 14 -3.01 51.46 -12.35
C ALA A 14 -4.25 50.87 -11.65
N LEU A 15 -5.24 50.43 -12.43
CA LEU A 15 -6.28 49.54 -11.95
C LEU A 15 -5.65 48.18 -11.62
N LEU A 16 -5.40 47.92 -10.35
CA LEU A 16 -5.20 46.56 -9.83
C LEU A 16 -6.55 45.83 -9.90
N ALA A 17 -6.81 45.19 -11.05
CA ALA A 17 -7.85 44.18 -11.14
C ALA A 17 -7.42 42.98 -10.27
N VAL A 18 -7.97 42.88 -9.07
CA VAL A 18 -7.93 41.65 -8.27
C VAL A 18 -8.78 40.63 -9.02
N LEU A 19 -8.13 39.85 -9.88
CA LEU A 19 -8.74 38.65 -10.45
C LEU A 19 -9.01 37.70 -9.27
N PRO A 20 -10.26 37.27 -9.03
CA PRO A 20 -10.51 36.20 -8.10
C PRO A 20 -9.78 34.98 -8.66
N THR A 21 -8.78 34.49 -7.94
CA THR A 21 -8.26 33.15 -8.15
C THR A 21 -9.43 32.21 -7.87
N ALA A 22 -10.11 31.79 -8.94
CA ALA A 22 -11.02 30.68 -8.87
C ALA A 22 -10.19 29.51 -8.37
N LEU A 23 -10.33 29.18 -7.08
CA LEU A 23 -9.84 27.94 -6.54
C LEU A 23 -10.46 26.86 -7.41
N ALA A 24 -9.66 26.24 -8.27
CA ALA A 24 -10.11 25.11 -9.06
C ALA A 24 -10.71 24.12 -8.05
N LYS A 25 -12.01 23.87 -8.15
CA LYS A 25 -12.63 22.80 -7.37
C LYS A 25 -11.91 21.54 -7.82
N GLY A 26 -11.01 21.05 -6.97
CA GLY A 26 -10.37 19.76 -7.18
C GLY A 26 -11.43 18.68 -7.37
N PRO A 27 -11.04 17.53 -7.94
CA PRO A 27 -11.95 16.40 -8.06
C PRO A 27 -12.61 16.11 -6.69
N PRO A 28 -13.88 15.69 -6.68
CA PRO A 28 -14.55 15.32 -5.44
C PRO A 28 -13.72 14.24 -4.72
N PRO A 29 -13.65 14.27 -3.39
CA PRO A 29 -12.82 13.33 -2.65
C PRO A 29 -13.28 11.90 -2.93
N THR A 30 -12.33 11.05 -3.35
CA THR A 30 -12.58 9.62 -3.49
C THR A 30 -12.90 9.03 -2.12
N LYS A 31 -14.08 8.43 -1.98
CA LYS A 31 -14.49 7.77 -0.75
C LYS A 31 -14.00 6.33 -0.78
N LEU A 32 -13.02 6.00 0.06
CA LEU A 32 -12.61 4.62 0.30
C LEU A 32 -13.51 3.99 1.37
N ASP A 33 -14.06 2.81 1.07
CA ASP A 33 -14.81 2.04 2.03
C ASP A 33 -13.89 1.37 3.06
N LEU A 34 -14.44 1.06 4.24
CA LEU A 34 -13.72 0.35 5.29
C LEU A 34 -13.71 -1.17 5.02
N PRO A 35 -12.60 -1.87 5.32
CA PRO A 35 -12.49 -3.31 5.10
C PRO A 35 -13.44 -4.10 6.03
N PRO A 36 -13.80 -5.34 5.66
CA PRO A 36 -14.54 -6.21 6.56
C PRO A 36 -13.75 -6.44 7.86
N PRO A 37 -14.41 -6.51 9.04
CA PRO A 37 -13.74 -6.83 10.30
C PRO A 37 -12.94 -8.15 10.20
N LEU A 38 -11.72 -8.15 10.74
CA LEU A 38 -10.84 -9.31 10.74
C LEU A 38 -11.49 -10.49 11.47
N GLN A 39 -11.44 -11.68 10.85
CA GLN A 39 -11.71 -12.92 11.55
C GLN A 39 -10.40 -13.60 11.93
N VAL A 40 -10.20 -13.74 13.24
CA VAL A 40 -9.00 -14.33 13.83
C VAL A 40 -9.19 -15.83 13.98
N ALA A 41 -8.20 -16.62 13.55
CA ALA A 41 -8.17 -18.06 13.80
C ALA A 41 -7.64 -18.35 15.21
N ARG A 42 -6.56 -17.68 15.58
CA ARG A 42 -5.93 -17.71 16.91
C ARG A 42 -5.01 -16.52 17.08
N GLN A 43 -4.56 -16.28 18.31
CA GLN A 43 -3.46 -15.35 18.58
C GLN A 43 -2.14 -16.13 18.71
N ILE A 44 -1.04 -15.47 18.35
CA ILE A 44 0.33 -15.95 18.56
C ILE A 44 1.16 -14.84 19.19
N SER A 45 2.21 -15.22 19.92
CA SER A 45 3.20 -14.27 20.43
C SER A 45 4.07 -13.71 19.31
N ALA A 46 4.71 -12.57 19.59
CA ALA A 46 5.74 -12.03 18.72
C ALA A 46 6.88 -13.02 18.46
N GLU A 47 7.31 -13.76 19.50
CA GLU A 47 8.39 -14.75 19.38
C GLU A 47 8.01 -15.89 18.42
N GLU A 48 6.79 -16.42 18.52
CA GLU A 48 6.30 -17.46 17.61
C GLU A 48 6.18 -16.96 16.17
N LEU A 49 5.68 -15.73 15.98
CA LEU A 49 5.60 -15.11 14.66
C LEU A 49 6.99 -14.91 14.06
N LEU A 50 7.94 -14.39 14.84
CA LEU A 50 9.32 -14.16 14.43
C LEU A 50 9.99 -15.48 14.01
N LYS A 51 9.88 -16.52 14.86
CA LYS A 51 10.40 -17.86 14.55
C LYS A 51 9.80 -18.41 13.25
N SER A 52 8.49 -18.27 13.07
CA SER A 52 7.80 -18.71 11.85
C SER A 52 8.27 -17.95 10.60
N ALA A 53 8.38 -16.62 10.67
CA ALA A 53 8.83 -15.78 9.56
C ALA A 53 10.32 -15.99 9.22
N GLN A 54 11.17 -16.25 10.22
CA GLN A 54 12.59 -16.52 10.02
C GLN A 54 12.85 -17.76 9.15
N LEU A 55 11.98 -18.78 9.24
CA LEU A 55 12.08 -20.00 8.42
C LEU A 55 11.80 -19.74 6.93
N LEU A 56 11.20 -18.60 6.60
CA LEU A 56 10.89 -18.21 5.21
C LEU A 56 12.09 -17.56 4.51
N LEU A 57 13.03 -17.03 5.29
CA LEU A 57 14.06 -16.13 4.79
C LEU A 57 15.24 -16.91 4.18
N PRO A 58 15.64 -16.57 2.93
CA PRO A 58 16.93 -16.98 2.40
C PRO A 58 18.08 -16.47 3.27
N LYS A 59 19.24 -17.13 3.16
CA LYS A 59 20.45 -16.68 3.86
C LYS A 59 20.79 -15.24 3.48
N GLY A 60 20.95 -14.38 4.47
CA GLY A 60 21.29 -12.96 4.29
C GLY A 60 20.09 -12.04 4.08
N ALA A 61 18.87 -12.57 4.00
CA ALA A 61 17.66 -11.74 4.02
C ALA A 61 17.37 -11.25 5.45
N PHE A 62 16.69 -10.10 5.55
CA PHE A 62 16.45 -9.43 6.82
C PHE A 62 14.98 -9.57 7.27
N LEU A 63 14.80 -9.72 8.59
CA LEU A 63 13.50 -9.71 9.25
C LEU A 63 13.36 -8.44 10.09
N GLY A 64 12.37 -7.61 9.76
CA GLY A 64 12.02 -6.43 10.54
C GLY A 64 11.56 -6.77 11.95
N PRO A 65 11.75 -5.85 12.91
CA PRO A 65 11.29 -6.06 14.28
C PRO A 65 9.75 -6.12 14.32
N LEU A 66 9.24 -6.85 15.32
CA LEU A 66 7.84 -6.81 15.71
C LEU A 66 7.67 -5.77 16.82
N LEU A 67 6.61 -4.96 16.74
CA LEU A 67 6.33 -3.89 17.71
C LEU A 67 5.26 -4.27 18.74
N ASP A 68 4.49 -5.33 18.49
CA ASP A 68 3.41 -5.79 19.37
C ASP A 68 3.83 -7.07 20.08
N ALA A 69 3.28 -7.32 21.27
CA ALA A 69 3.54 -8.56 22.00
C ALA A 69 2.80 -9.77 21.39
N ARG A 70 1.68 -9.54 20.68
CA ARG A 70 0.80 -10.56 20.13
C ARG A 70 0.25 -10.14 18.77
N TYR A 71 0.01 -11.15 17.93
CA TYR A 71 -0.51 -10.98 16.58
C TYR A 71 -1.68 -11.94 16.32
N ALA A 72 -2.58 -11.54 15.44
CA ALA A 72 -3.71 -12.34 15.00
C ALA A 72 -3.34 -13.20 13.78
N VAL A 73 -3.36 -14.52 13.95
CA VAL A 73 -3.35 -15.45 12.82
C VAL A 73 -4.69 -15.36 12.11
N ILE A 74 -4.64 -15.08 10.82
CA ILE A 74 -5.81 -14.75 10.01
C ILE A 74 -6.56 -16.03 9.63
N ARG A 75 -7.90 -16.05 9.67
CA ARG A 75 -8.65 -17.16 9.06
C ARG A 75 -8.49 -17.09 7.55
N HIS A 76 -7.92 -18.13 6.94
CA HIS A 76 -7.68 -18.18 5.49
C HIS A 76 -8.96 -17.93 4.69
N ASP A 77 -10.08 -18.56 5.09
CA ASP A 77 -11.33 -18.44 4.34
C ASP A 77 -11.90 -17.02 4.37
N TRP A 78 -11.69 -16.28 5.47
CA TRP A 78 -12.01 -14.85 5.52
C TRP A 78 -11.09 -14.04 4.61
N LEU A 79 -9.78 -14.32 4.64
CA LEU A 79 -8.80 -13.63 3.80
C LEU A 79 -9.16 -13.78 2.32
N ALA A 80 -9.36 -15.02 1.87
CA ALA A 80 -9.60 -15.35 0.48
C ALA A 80 -11.00 -14.93 -0.02
N ARG A 81 -12.04 -15.05 0.81
CA ARG A 81 -13.43 -14.85 0.35
C ARG A 81 -14.03 -13.50 0.70
N ARG A 82 -13.43 -12.74 1.62
CA ARG A 82 -13.95 -11.45 2.06
C ARG A 82 -12.94 -10.33 1.88
N PHE A 83 -11.77 -10.46 2.47
CA PHE A 83 -10.78 -9.39 2.46
C PHE A 83 -10.17 -9.16 1.07
N VAL A 84 -9.66 -10.20 0.40
CA VAL A 84 -9.02 -10.06 -0.92
C VAL A 84 -9.99 -9.51 -1.99
N PRO A 85 -11.24 -10.00 -2.12
CA PRO A 85 -12.20 -9.41 -3.04
C PRO A 85 -12.51 -7.93 -2.75
N PHE A 86 -12.65 -7.59 -1.46
CA PHE A 86 -12.85 -6.21 -1.05
C PHE A 86 -11.64 -5.33 -1.39
N TYR A 87 -10.43 -5.79 -1.05
CA TYR A 87 -9.20 -5.07 -1.29
C TYR A 87 -8.96 -4.83 -2.78
N ARG A 88 -9.32 -5.79 -3.64
CA ARG A 88 -9.25 -5.64 -5.09
C ARG A 88 -10.08 -4.46 -5.61
N LEU A 89 -11.28 -4.25 -5.06
CA LEU A 89 -12.12 -3.10 -5.41
C LEU A 89 -11.47 -1.80 -4.91
N ALA A 90 -11.00 -1.80 -3.65
CA ALA A 90 -10.32 -0.63 -3.08
C ALA A 90 -9.05 -0.24 -3.87
N VAL A 91 -8.32 -1.20 -4.43
CA VAL A 91 -7.17 -0.95 -5.31
C VAL A 91 -7.60 -0.34 -6.64
N ALA A 92 -8.71 -0.78 -7.23
CA ALA A 92 -9.24 -0.17 -8.45
C ALA A 92 -9.64 1.29 -8.18
N ASP A 93 -10.37 1.56 -7.10
CA ASP A 93 -10.77 2.92 -6.71
C ASP A 93 -9.55 3.82 -6.47
N LEU A 94 -8.51 3.30 -5.81
CA LEU A 94 -7.27 4.02 -5.56
C LEU A 94 -6.51 4.33 -6.85
N ARG A 95 -6.47 3.39 -7.79
CA ARG A 95 -5.83 3.60 -9.11
C ARG A 95 -6.54 4.67 -9.91
N ASP A 96 -7.87 4.65 -9.92
CA ASP A 96 -8.68 5.67 -10.59
C ASP A 96 -8.45 7.05 -9.96
N ALA A 97 -8.28 7.12 -8.64
CA ALA A 97 -7.95 8.36 -7.93
C ALA A 97 -6.50 8.84 -8.15
N ALA A 98 -5.59 7.95 -8.54
CA ALA A 98 -4.17 8.22 -8.76
C ALA A 98 -3.80 8.30 -10.26
N ASP A 99 -4.77 8.63 -11.13
CA ASP A 99 -4.61 8.74 -12.58
C ASP A 99 -3.96 7.49 -13.24
N GLY A 100 -4.31 6.29 -12.75
CA GLY A 100 -3.88 5.01 -13.31
C GLY A 100 -2.57 4.45 -12.75
N GLY A 101 -1.90 5.16 -11.85
CA GLY A 101 -0.64 4.72 -11.21
C GLY A 101 0.61 4.91 -12.07
N GLY A 102 1.77 4.47 -11.56
CA GLY A 102 3.05 4.55 -12.29
C GLY A 102 3.86 5.83 -12.09
N THR A 103 3.43 6.69 -11.16
CA THR A 103 4.31 7.70 -10.55
C THR A 103 5.03 7.08 -9.35
N GLU A 104 6.13 7.69 -8.88
CA GLU A 104 6.85 7.24 -7.66
C GLU A 104 5.99 7.23 -6.39
N GLY A 105 4.78 7.81 -6.42
CA GLY A 105 3.83 7.78 -5.29
C GLY A 105 2.65 6.82 -5.50
N ALA A 106 2.72 5.96 -6.53
CA ALA A 106 1.70 4.96 -6.83
C ALA A 106 2.32 3.73 -7.49
N ASP A 107 3.33 3.15 -6.84
CA ASP A 107 4.05 1.97 -7.32
C ASP A 107 3.91 0.75 -6.38
N CYS A 108 4.74 -0.28 -6.58
CA CYS A 108 4.59 -1.55 -5.88
C CYS A 108 4.65 -1.42 -4.35
N ASP A 109 5.52 -0.55 -3.80
CA ASP A 109 5.61 -0.44 -2.36
C ASP A 109 4.53 0.43 -1.74
N ASP A 110 4.03 1.44 -2.44
CA ASP A 110 2.88 2.22 -1.99
C ASP A 110 1.62 1.34 -1.88
N PHE A 111 1.35 0.52 -2.91
CA PHE A 111 0.25 -0.44 -2.88
C PHE A 111 0.45 -1.49 -1.78
N CYS A 112 1.69 -1.91 -1.52
CA CYS A 112 1.97 -2.84 -0.43
C CYS A 112 1.74 -2.20 0.96
N MET A 113 2.08 -0.91 1.10
CA MET A 113 1.75 -0.13 2.30
C MET A 113 0.24 0.01 2.46
N PHE A 114 -0.49 0.32 1.39
CA PHE A 114 -1.95 0.38 1.41
C PHE A 114 -2.56 -0.95 1.86
N LEU A 115 -2.14 -2.08 1.27
CA LEU A 115 -2.55 -3.42 1.68
C LEU A 115 -2.36 -3.68 3.18
N ARG A 116 -1.17 -3.35 3.71
CA ARG A 116 -0.85 -3.54 5.13
C ARG A 116 -1.77 -2.71 6.02
N HIS A 117 -2.01 -1.45 5.67
CA HIS A 117 -2.90 -0.57 6.43
C HIS A 117 -4.36 -1.05 6.38
N MET A 118 -4.83 -1.52 5.23
CA MET A 118 -6.17 -2.11 5.10
C MET A 118 -6.32 -3.36 5.98
N ALA A 119 -5.30 -4.22 6.05
CA ALA A 119 -5.31 -5.34 6.98
C ALA A 119 -5.33 -4.87 8.45
N GLY A 120 -4.52 -3.86 8.80
CA GLY A 120 -4.51 -3.26 10.14
C GLY A 120 -5.87 -2.69 10.54
N LEU A 121 -6.53 -1.95 9.63
CA LEU A 121 -7.89 -1.44 9.83
C LEU A 121 -8.90 -2.56 10.04
N ALA A 122 -8.81 -3.66 9.27
CA ALA A 122 -9.64 -4.83 9.52
C ALA A 122 -9.43 -5.39 10.94
N GLY A 123 -8.19 -5.40 11.42
CA GLY A 123 -7.83 -5.78 12.79
C GLY A 123 -8.48 -4.91 13.85
N MET A 124 -8.45 -3.58 13.65
CA MET A 124 -9.10 -2.59 14.53
C MET A 124 -10.62 -2.78 14.56
N LEU A 125 -11.25 -2.90 13.39
CA LEU A 125 -12.69 -3.12 13.25
C LEU A 125 -13.14 -4.47 13.82
N GLY A 126 -12.26 -5.46 13.80
CA GLY A 126 -12.48 -6.76 14.43
C GLY A 126 -12.24 -6.79 15.95
N GLY A 127 -11.80 -5.69 16.56
CA GLY A 127 -11.46 -5.65 17.99
C GLY A 127 -10.34 -6.63 18.36
N SER A 128 -9.36 -6.81 17.47
CA SER A 128 -8.35 -7.86 17.55
C SER A 128 -6.91 -7.32 17.66
N ALA A 129 -5.96 -8.21 17.96
CA ALA A 129 -4.53 -7.89 17.85
C ALA A 129 -4.14 -7.55 16.40
N GLN A 130 -2.97 -6.92 16.23
CA GLN A 130 -2.43 -6.62 14.90
C GLN A 130 -2.43 -7.90 14.03
N PRO A 131 -2.98 -7.86 12.80
CA PRO A 131 -2.96 -9.03 11.93
C PRO A 131 -1.51 -9.44 11.64
N SER A 132 -1.27 -10.75 11.54
CA SER A 132 0.01 -11.30 11.07
C SER A 132 0.16 -11.10 9.55
N ALA A 133 0.27 -9.83 9.15
CA ALA A 133 0.43 -9.39 7.77
C ALA A 133 1.73 -8.56 7.64
N ALA A 134 2.47 -8.76 6.56
CA ALA A 134 3.76 -8.14 6.32
C ALA A 134 3.89 -7.66 4.87
N LYS A 135 4.75 -6.65 4.69
CA LYS A 135 5.34 -6.30 3.40
C LYS A 135 6.60 -7.14 3.18
N VAL A 136 6.77 -7.65 1.97
CA VAL A 136 7.94 -8.42 1.57
C VAL A 136 8.59 -7.75 0.37
N ILE A 137 9.89 -7.48 0.46
CA ILE A 137 10.69 -7.11 -0.71
C ILE A 137 11.32 -8.38 -1.26
N VAL A 138 11.11 -8.59 -2.56
CA VAL A 138 11.58 -9.75 -3.32
C VAL A 138 12.23 -9.29 -4.62
N PHE A 139 13.18 -10.08 -5.14
CA PHE A 139 13.65 -9.90 -6.51
C PHE A 139 12.72 -10.61 -7.50
N GLN A 140 12.07 -9.87 -8.38
CA GLN A 140 11.04 -10.37 -9.30
C GLN A 140 11.66 -10.95 -10.58
N ASP A 141 12.16 -12.20 -10.49
CA ASP A 141 12.74 -12.91 -11.63
C ASP A 141 11.70 -13.69 -12.45
N ARG A 142 10.51 -13.94 -11.88
CA ARG A 142 9.37 -14.58 -12.55
C ARG A 142 8.15 -13.68 -12.46
N ALA A 143 7.30 -13.72 -13.48
CA ALA A 143 6.02 -13.03 -13.46
C ALA A 143 5.13 -13.58 -12.34
N PHE A 144 4.30 -12.71 -11.77
CA PHE A 144 3.39 -13.05 -10.69
C PHE A 144 2.14 -12.18 -10.73
N SER A 145 0.97 -12.83 -10.76
CA SER A 145 -0.37 -12.22 -10.59
C SER A 145 -0.57 -10.90 -11.37
N GLY A 146 -0.25 -10.92 -12.67
CA GLY A 146 -0.40 -9.76 -13.57
C GLY A 146 0.82 -8.84 -13.64
N VAL A 147 1.81 -9.00 -12.77
CA VAL A 147 3.10 -8.30 -12.87
C VAL A 147 4.08 -9.15 -13.66
N GLY A 148 4.70 -8.57 -14.69
CA GLY A 148 5.68 -9.24 -15.54
C GLY A 148 6.98 -9.58 -14.82
N ARG A 149 7.92 -10.17 -15.57
CA ARG A 149 9.31 -10.34 -15.11
C ARG A 149 10.05 -9.02 -15.26
N THR A 150 10.35 -8.34 -14.16
CA THR A 150 11.05 -7.04 -14.16
C THR A 150 12.56 -7.18 -13.93
N ARG A 151 13.00 -8.22 -13.20
CA ARG A 151 14.40 -8.36 -12.70
C ARG A 151 14.82 -7.20 -11.80
N GLU A 152 13.87 -6.69 -11.03
CA GLU A 152 14.06 -5.61 -10.06
C GLU A 152 13.51 -6.02 -8.70
N ARG A 153 13.71 -5.16 -7.70
CA ARG A 153 13.02 -5.31 -6.41
C ARG A 153 11.53 -5.04 -6.60
N HIS A 154 10.72 -5.81 -5.90
CA HIS A 154 9.27 -5.72 -5.96
C HIS A 154 8.70 -5.94 -4.57
N ALA A 155 7.59 -5.26 -4.25
CA ALA A 155 6.91 -5.39 -2.97
C ALA A 155 5.64 -6.25 -3.11
N VAL A 156 5.51 -7.27 -2.25
CA VAL A 156 4.32 -8.12 -2.16
C VAL A 156 3.81 -8.22 -0.72
N GLY A 157 2.50 -8.47 -0.57
CA GLY A 157 1.91 -8.73 0.73
C GLY A 157 2.13 -10.18 1.17
N LEU A 158 2.36 -10.41 2.45
CA LEU A 158 2.51 -11.72 3.07
C LEU A 158 1.57 -11.85 4.27
N PHE A 159 0.84 -12.96 4.38
CA PHE A 159 -0.15 -13.18 5.42
C PHE A 159 0.06 -14.54 6.07
N LEU A 160 0.15 -14.58 7.40
CA LEU A 160 0.07 -15.83 8.14
C LEU A 160 -1.39 -16.16 8.43
N THR A 161 -1.81 -17.33 7.95
CA THR A 161 -3.16 -17.85 8.12
C THR A 161 -3.16 -19.15 8.93
N ASP A 162 -4.35 -19.65 9.25
CA ASP A 162 -4.55 -21.01 9.77
C ASP A 162 -4.21 -22.14 8.76
N LYS A 163 -3.91 -21.79 7.50
CA LYS A 163 -3.44 -22.73 6.46
C LYS A 163 -1.98 -22.51 6.05
N GLY A 164 -1.23 -21.67 6.76
CA GLY A 164 0.16 -21.34 6.43
C GLY A 164 0.33 -19.92 5.88
N TRP A 165 1.47 -19.68 5.23
CA TRP A 165 1.84 -18.37 4.70
C TRP A 165 1.35 -18.18 3.27
N TYR A 166 0.74 -17.02 2.99
CA TYR A 166 0.20 -16.70 1.68
C TYR A 166 0.74 -15.36 1.18
N VAL A 167 0.99 -15.29 -0.12
CA VAL A 167 1.48 -14.11 -0.84
C VAL A 167 0.36 -13.53 -1.70
N LEU A 168 0.27 -12.20 -1.75
CA LEU A 168 -0.67 -11.45 -2.58
C LEU A 168 0.06 -10.33 -3.31
N GLU A 169 -0.19 -10.19 -4.62
CA GLU A 169 0.23 -9.02 -5.38
C GLU A 169 -0.64 -7.82 -4.98
N PRO A 170 -0.09 -6.77 -4.33
CA PRO A 170 -0.89 -5.68 -3.79
C PRO A 170 -1.53 -4.80 -4.85
N GLN A 171 -0.99 -4.78 -6.07
CA GLN A 171 -1.49 -3.93 -7.16
C GLN A 171 -2.65 -4.53 -7.95
N THR A 172 -2.81 -5.85 -7.92
CA THR A 172 -3.86 -6.56 -8.68
C THR A 172 -4.81 -7.31 -7.77
N ALA A 173 -4.29 -7.79 -6.63
CA ALA A 173 -4.97 -8.68 -5.72
C ALA A 173 -5.65 -9.85 -6.45
N ALA A 174 -5.10 -10.30 -7.58
CA ALA A 174 -5.77 -11.28 -8.43
C ALA A 174 -5.69 -12.68 -7.81
N ASP A 175 -4.48 -13.06 -7.37
CA ASP A 175 -4.17 -14.39 -6.84
C ASP A 175 -3.58 -14.31 -5.43
N LEU A 176 -4.23 -15.02 -4.50
CA LEU A 176 -3.67 -15.32 -3.19
C LEU A 176 -3.03 -16.72 -3.26
N VAL A 177 -1.70 -16.78 -3.20
CA VAL A 177 -0.96 -18.05 -3.42
C VAL A 177 -0.23 -18.50 -2.14
N PRO A 178 -0.17 -19.80 -1.84
CA PRO A 178 0.70 -20.32 -0.79
C PRO A 178 2.17 -19.95 -1.07
N LEU A 179 2.89 -19.49 -0.05
CA LEU A 179 4.30 -19.09 -0.15
C LEU A 179 5.18 -20.24 -0.67
N GLU A 180 4.84 -21.49 -0.32
CA GLU A 180 5.56 -22.69 -0.75
C GLU A 180 5.60 -22.81 -2.28
N THR A 181 4.56 -22.33 -2.95
CA THR A 181 4.41 -22.33 -4.41
C THR A 181 4.72 -20.97 -5.06
N TYR A 182 5.04 -19.95 -4.26
CA TYR A 182 5.35 -18.63 -4.78
C TYR A 182 6.66 -18.65 -5.59
N ALA A 183 6.57 -18.27 -6.87
CA ALA A 183 7.65 -18.44 -7.85
C ALA A 183 8.94 -17.70 -7.50
N ASN A 184 8.85 -16.57 -6.79
CA ASN A 184 9.99 -15.74 -6.41
C ASN A 184 10.43 -15.93 -4.94
N LYS A 185 9.95 -16.96 -4.22
CA LYS A 185 10.23 -17.16 -2.79
C LYS A 185 11.73 -17.18 -2.45
N ASN A 186 12.57 -17.70 -3.34
CA ASN A 186 14.03 -17.76 -3.12
C ASN A 186 14.71 -16.40 -3.30
N GLY A 187 14.01 -15.41 -3.86
CA GLY A 187 14.47 -14.04 -4.04
C GLY A 187 14.05 -13.09 -2.94
N ILE A 188 13.45 -13.57 -1.83
CA ILE A 188 13.04 -12.73 -0.71
C ILE A 188 14.27 -12.07 -0.07
N GLN A 189 14.22 -10.76 0.09
CA GLN A 189 15.31 -9.94 0.65
C GLN A 189 14.96 -9.37 2.03
N TYR A 190 13.69 -9.07 2.25
CA TYR A 190 13.22 -8.36 3.44
C TYR A 190 11.77 -8.68 3.76
N ILE A 191 11.42 -8.90 5.03
CA ILE A 191 10.05 -9.01 5.53
C ILE A 191 9.86 -7.98 6.64
N SER A 192 8.81 -7.14 6.58
CA SER A 192 8.44 -6.23 7.68
C SER A 192 6.95 -6.26 7.98
N PHE A 193 6.63 -6.29 9.27
CA PHE A 193 5.26 -6.21 9.77
C PHE A 193 4.81 -4.75 10.02
N HIS A 194 5.74 -3.79 9.87
CA HIS A 194 5.56 -2.35 10.08
C HIS A 194 6.06 -1.53 8.90
#